data_AF-T0YQP3-F1
#
_entry.id   AF-T0YQP3-F1
#
_cell.length_a   1.000
_cell.length_b   1.000
_cell.length_c   1.000
_cell.angle_alpha   90.00
_cell.angle_beta   90.00
_cell.angle_gamma   90.00
#
_symmetry.space_group_name_H-M   'P 1'
#
loop_
_entity.id
_entity.type
_entity.pdbx_description
1 polymer ?
#
loop_
_entity_poly.entity_id
_entity_poly.type
_entity_poly.pdbx_seq_one_letter_code
_entity_poly.pdbx_strand_id
1 'polypeptide(L)'
;MNESTHFERLIRECINLADERLGAAVQFATDEFFGKKDRLLRPEDPEFRPGVYDDNGKWMDGWETRRRRDGGHDYCVIRLAGPGVISLIEIDTRFFTGNYPPCASVQACRTSRTPDDRTRWSELIAPTPLAGDQRYYLD
;
A
#
# COMPACT_ATOMS: atom_id res chain seq x y z
N MET A 1 14.28 -22.22 -9.33
CA MET A 1 14.75 -20.84 -9.06
C MET A 1 14.35 -20.54 -7.63
N ASN A 2 15.24 -20.02 -6.78
CA ASN A 2 14.87 -19.71 -5.41
C ASN A 2 13.89 -18.52 -5.41
N GLU A 3 12.83 -18.55 -4.63
CA GLU A 3 11.79 -17.51 -4.58
C GLU A 3 12.41 -16.14 -4.25
N SER A 4 13.41 -16.12 -3.36
CA SER A 4 14.19 -14.91 -3.06
C SER A 4 14.92 -14.34 -4.27
N THR A 5 15.54 -15.19 -5.10
CA THR A 5 16.25 -14.74 -6.31
C THR A 5 15.30 -14.23 -7.41
N HIS A 6 14.03 -14.63 -7.38
CA HIS A 6 13.02 -14.15 -8.33
C HIS A 6 12.58 -12.72 -8.00
N PHE A 7 12.22 -12.46 -6.73
CA PHE A 7 11.82 -11.11 -6.31
C PHE A 7 12.96 -10.11 -6.39
N GLU A 8 14.17 -10.49 -5.98
CA GLU A 8 15.37 -9.64 -6.13
C GLU A 8 15.60 -9.21 -7.57
N ARG A 9 15.34 -10.11 -8.53
CA ARG A 9 15.43 -9.79 -9.96
C ARG A 9 14.36 -8.78 -10.36
N LEU A 10 13.10 -9.01 -9.99
CA LEU A 10 12.00 -8.10 -10.32
C LEU A 10 12.21 -6.70 -9.72
N ILE A 11 12.63 -6.61 -8.46
CA ILE A 11 12.95 -5.33 -7.79
C ILE A 11 14.06 -4.57 -8.53
N ARG A 12 15.07 -5.28 -9.05
CA ARG A 12 16.18 -4.67 -9.78
C ARG A 12 15.81 -4.23 -11.20
N GLU A 13 14.96 -5.00 -11.88
CA GLU A 13 14.70 -4.85 -13.32
C GLU A 13 13.42 -4.09 -13.64
N CYS A 14 12.46 -4.05 -12.72
CA CYS A 14 11.21 -3.32 -12.87
C CYS A 14 11.29 -1.91 -12.27
N ILE A 15 10.47 -1.01 -12.82
CA ILE A 15 10.24 0.31 -12.25
C ILE A 15 9.14 0.25 -11.20
N ASN A 16 9.32 0.91 -10.06
CA ASN A 16 8.25 1.07 -9.08
C ASN A 16 7.22 2.09 -9.60
N LEU A 17 6.14 1.61 -10.20
CA LEU A 17 5.06 2.45 -10.73
C LEU A 17 4.26 3.19 -9.63
N ALA A 18 4.44 2.81 -8.37
CA ALA A 18 3.83 3.45 -7.22
C ALA A 18 4.74 4.52 -6.56
N ASP A 19 5.95 4.74 -7.08
CA ASP A 19 6.89 5.75 -6.56
C ASP A 19 6.37 7.18 -6.80
N GLU A 20 6.18 7.94 -5.72
CA GLU A 20 5.67 9.31 -5.79
C GLU A 20 6.57 10.27 -6.60
N ARG A 21 7.89 10.00 -6.66
CA ARG A 21 8.84 10.81 -7.45
C ARG A 21 8.59 10.72 -8.95
N LEU A 22 7.92 9.66 -9.39
CA LEU A 22 7.50 9.46 -10.78
C LEU A 22 6.09 10.01 -11.06
N GLY A 23 5.43 10.60 -10.05
CA GLY A 23 4.10 11.18 -10.17
C GLY A 23 2.94 10.24 -9.80
N ALA A 24 3.25 9.09 -9.18
CA ALA A 24 2.25 8.28 -8.52
C ALA A 24 1.64 9.05 -7.33
N ALA A 25 0.35 8.84 -7.06
CA ALA A 25 -0.33 9.55 -5.98
C ALA A 25 -1.56 8.79 -5.49
N VAL A 26 -1.76 8.77 -4.18
CA VAL A 26 -2.99 8.26 -3.57
C VAL A 26 -4.12 9.27 -3.81
N GLN A 27 -5.08 8.90 -4.64
CA GLN A 27 -6.20 9.76 -5.04
C GLN A 27 -7.31 9.81 -3.99
N PHE A 28 -7.47 8.73 -3.25
CA PHE A 28 -8.54 8.56 -2.28
C PHE A 28 -8.12 7.60 -1.18
N ALA A 29 -8.59 7.83 0.03
CA ALA A 29 -8.61 6.84 1.11
C ALA A 29 -9.93 6.97 1.86
N THR A 30 -10.44 5.82 2.30
CA THR A 30 -11.66 5.73 3.13
C THR A 30 -11.53 6.44 4.47
N ASP A 31 -10.34 6.41 5.07
CA ASP A 31 -9.98 7.12 6.30
C ASP A 31 -8.46 7.40 6.26
N GLU A 32 -7.98 8.42 6.97
CA GLU A 32 -6.54 8.68 7.17
C GLU A 32 -6.30 9.43 8.48
N PHE A 33 -7.07 9.03 9.50
CA PHE A 33 -7.14 9.74 10.78
C PHE A 33 -5.81 9.74 11.53
N PHE A 34 -5.13 8.59 11.64
CA PHE A 34 -3.90 8.44 12.41
C PHE A 34 -2.63 8.59 11.55
N GLY A 35 -2.62 8.01 10.35
CA GLY A 35 -1.47 8.04 9.44
C GLY A 35 -1.89 8.48 8.06
N LYS A 36 -1.12 9.40 7.44
CA LYS A 36 -1.44 9.97 6.13
C LYS A 36 -1.23 8.92 5.03
N LYS A 37 -2.23 8.77 4.15
CA LYS A 37 -2.20 7.80 3.04
C LYS A 37 -1.02 8.00 2.09
N ASP A 38 -0.57 9.26 1.92
CA ASP A 38 0.49 9.62 0.98
C ASP A 38 1.85 8.99 1.38
N ARG A 39 2.02 8.61 2.65
CA ARG A 39 3.24 7.93 3.15
C ARG A 39 3.44 6.54 2.55
N LEU A 40 2.38 5.90 2.01
CA LEU A 40 2.47 4.59 1.36
C LEU A 40 3.38 4.57 0.14
N LEU A 41 3.56 5.72 -0.53
CA LEU A 41 4.23 5.83 -1.83
C LEU A 41 5.64 6.39 -1.74
N ARG A 42 6.11 6.64 -0.52
CA ARG A 42 7.45 7.15 -0.27
C ARG A 42 8.48 6.11 -0.71
N PRO A 43 9.54 6.54 -1.39
CA PRO A 43 10.56 5.62 -1.90
C PRO A 43 11.54 5.16 -0.81
N GLU A 44 11.61 5.86 0.31
CA GLU A 44 12.46 5.49 1.44
C GLU A 44 11.91 4.27 2.21
N ASP A 45 12.80 3.56 2.89
CA ASP A 45 12.35 2.61 3.90
C ASP A 45 11.57 3.35 5.01
N PRO A 46 10.47 2.76 5.52
CA PRO A 46 9.72 3.32 6.62
C PRO A 46 10.63 3.46 7.83
N GLU A 47 10.33 4.44 8.66
CA GLU A 47 11.09 4.72 9.87
C GLU A 47 10.20 4.74 11.11
N PHE A 48 10.79 4.38 12.25
CA PHE A 48 10.17 4.56 13.56
C PHE A 48 10.78 5.75 14.27
N ARG A 49 9.92 6.72 14.64
CA ARG A 49 10.34 7.93 15.35
C ARG A 49 9.74 7.96 16.76
N PRO A 50 10.52 7.58 17.79
CA PRO A 50 10.06 7.67 19.18
C PRO A 50 9.73 9.12 19.56
N GLY A 51 8.56 9.34 20.18
CA GLY A 51 8.16 10.66 20.69
C GLY A 51 7.70 11.66 19.63
N VAL A 52 7.54 11.25 18.38
CA VAL A 52 6.95 12.08 17.31
C VAL A 52 5.46 11.75 17.17
N TYR A 53 4.64 12.78 17.03
CA TYR A 53 3.18 12.69 17.00
C TYR A 53 2.64 13.51 15.82
N ASP A 54 1.62 12.98 15.17
CA ASP A 54 0.70 13.75 14.33
C ASP A 54 -0.45 14.28 15.19
N ASP A 55 -1.36 15.04 14.59
CA ASP A 55 -2.51 15.66 15.28
C ASP A 55 -3.36 14.67 16.09
N ASN A 56 -3.42 13.41 15.65
CA ASN A 56 -4.35 12.41 16.17
C ASN A 56 -3.68 11.24 16.87
N GLY A 57 -2.36 11.21 16.98
CA GLY A 57 -1.67 10.06 17.58
C GLY A 57 -0.19 10.04 17.31
N LYS A 58 0.43 8.91 17.65
CA LYS A 58 1.83 8.68 17.33
C LYS A 58 2.03 8.76 15.82
N TRP A 59 3.08 9.45 15.41
CA TRP A 59 3.46 9.50 14.01
C TRP A 59 3.88 8.10 13.54
N MET A 60 3.26 7.63 12.47
CA MET A 60 3.59 6.39 11.80
C MET A 60 4.02 6.69 10.36
N ASP A 61 5.10 6.06 9.89
CA ASP A 61 5.52 6.17 8.50
C ASP A 61 4.73 5.22 7.61
N GLY A 62 3.44 5.52 7.48
CA GLY A 62 2.50 4.70 6.75
C GLY A 62 1.07 5.22 6.90
N TRP A 63 0.15 4.50 6.26
CA TRP A 63 -1.27 4.80 6.33
C TRP A 63 -1.92 4.07 7.51
N GLU A 64 -2.61 4.83 8.37
CA GLU A 64 -3.31 4.26 9.53
C GLU A 64 -4.71 4.86 9.69
N THR A 65 -5.70 3.98 9.77
CA THR A 65 -7.12 4.31 9.90
C THR A 65 -7.62 4.08 11.32
N ARG A 66 -8.79 4.63 11.63
CA ARG A 66 -9.50 4.29 12.86
C ARG A 66 -9.95 2.83 12.83
N ARG A 67 -9.98 2.22 14.02
CA ARG A 67 -10.56 0.89 14.19
C ARG A 67 -12.02 0.88 13.74
N ARG A 68 -12.30 0.06 12.73
CA ARG A 68 -13.67 -0.20 12.26
C ARG A 68 -14.44 -1.09 13.21
N ARG A 69 -15.75 -0.88 13.28
CA ARG A 69 -16.70 -1.64 14.11
C ARG A 69 -17.95 -2.07 13.35
N ASP A 70 -18.06 -1.66 12.10
CA ASP A 70 -19.18 -1.86 11.17
C ASP A 70 -18.97 -3.05 10.22
N GLY A 71 -17.81 -3.72 10.31
CA GLY A 71 -17.39 -4.74 9.35
C GLY A 71 -16.77 -4.11 8.09
N GLY A 72 -16.35 -4.93 7.12
CA GLY A 72 -15.74 -4.46 5.87
C GLY A 72 -14.22 -4.21 5.98
N HIS A 73 -13.69 -3.38 5.07
CA HIS A 73 -12.26 -3.06 4.95
C HIS A 73 -12.05 -1.59 4.55
N ASP A 74 -11.00 -0.97 5.09
CA ASP A 74 -10.52 0.30 4.55
C ASP A 74 -9.77 0.05 3.24
N TYR A 75 -9.92 0.96 2.29
CA TYR A 75 -9.16 0.96 1.04
C TYR A 75 -8.68 2.36 0.68
N CYS A 76 -7.65 2.39 -0.17
CA CYS A 76 -7.19 3.57 -0.87
C CYS A 76 -7.12 3.29 -2.37
N VAL A 77 -7.17 4.36 -3.17
CA VAL A 77 -7.05 4.30 -4.63
C VAL A 77 -5.76 4.99 -5.03
N ILE A 78 -4.83 4.24 -5.62
CA ILE A 78 -3.53 4.74 -6.04
C ILE A 78 -3.54 4.93 -7.55
N ARG A 79 -3.23 6.15 -8.02
CA ARG A 79 -2.90 6.39 -9.42
C ARG A 79 -1.42 6.14 -9.60
N LEU A 80 -1.08 5.14 -10.41
CA LEU A 80 0.30 4.85 -10.77
C LEU A 80 0.91 5.96 -11.63
N ALA A 81 2.24 6.04 -11.65
CA ALA A 81 3.01 7.00 -12.43
C ALA A 81 2.76 6.88 -13.95
N GLY A 82 2.40 5.68 -14.42
CA GLY A 82 2.04 5.43 -15.81
C GLY A 82 1.38 4.07 -16.00
N PRO A 83 0.82 3.80 -17.19
CA PRO A 83 0.31 2.48 -17.53
C PRO A 83 1.47 1.48 -17.62
N GLY A 84 1.27 0.27 -17.11
CA GLY A 84 2.28 -0.78 -17.16
C GLY A 84 1.70 -2.16 -16.84
N VAL A 85 2.59 -3.16 -16.84
CA VAL A 85 2.29 -4.51 -16.37
C VAL A 85 2.78 -4.61 -14.93
N ILE A 86 1.90 -5.01 -14.01
CA ILE A 86 2.27 -5.24 -12.62
C ILE A 86 2.88 -6.64 -12.53
N SER A 87 4.16 -6.70 -12.19
CA SER A 87 4.91 -7.95 -12.04
C SER A 87 5.23 -8.29 -10.59
N LEU A 88 5.10 -7.33 -9.69
CA LEU A 88 5.38 -7.48 -8.27
C LEU A 88 4.59 -6.42 -7.49
N ILE A 89 4.05 -6.81 -6.35
CA ILE A 89 3.45 -5.94 -5.35
C ILE A 89 4.19 -6.14 -4.03
N GLU A 90 4.61 -5.04 -3.42
CA GLU A 90 5.15 -5.02 -2.06
C GLU A 90 4.08 -4.50 -1.09
N ILE A 91 3.85 -5.24 -0.01
CA ILE A 91 3.04 -4.77 1.13
C ILE A 91 3.94 -4.79 2.36
N ASP A 92 4.14 -3.62 2.95
CA ASP A 92 5.04 -3.43 4.08
C ASP A 92 4.27 -3.01 5.32
N THR A 93 4.37 -3.81 6.39
CA THR A 93 3.73 -3.58 7.69
C THR A 93 4.74 -3.26 8.78
N ARG A 94 6.00 -2.92 8.43
CA ARG A 94 7.04 -2.55 9.39
C ARG A 94 6.57 -1.48 10.35
N PHE A 95 6.92 -1.66 11.63
CA PHE A 95 6.54 -0.83 12.77
C PHE A 95 5.06 -0.82 13.17
N PHE A 96 4.17 -1.42 12.39
CA PHE A 96 2.79 -1.72 12.80
C PHE A 96 2.75 -3.07 13.53
N THR A 97 3.14 -3.09 14.81
CA THR A 97 3.32 -4.35 15.57
C THR A 97 2.04 -4.88 16.23
N GLY A 98 1.00 -4.05 16.36
CA GLY A 98 -0.28 -4.44 16.97
C GLY A 98 -1.53 -3.83 16.31
N ASN A 99 -1.33 -2.95 15.33
CA ASN A 99 -2.36 -2.22 14.58
C ASN A 99 -2.22 -2.42 13.06
N TYR A 100 -1.50 -3.45 12.62
CA TYR A 100 -1.42 -3.85 11.22
C TYR A 100 -2.78 -4.40 10.73
N PRO A 101 -3.07 -4.31 9.42
CA PRO A 101 -4.24 -4.97 8.85
C PRO A 101 -4.06 -6.49 8.91
N PRO A 102 -5.05 -7.27 9.35
CA PRO A 102 -4.93 -8.73 9.45
C PRO A 102 -4.87 -9.41 8.06
N CYS A 103 -5.33 -8.72 7.01
CA CYS A 103 -5.38 -9.22 5.65
C CYS A 103 -5.38 -8.04 4.68
N ALA A 104 -4.82 -8.23 3.48
CA ALA A 104 -4.91 -7.27 2.39
C ALA A 104 -5.19 -7.97 1.05
N SER A 105 -5.79 -7.24 0.12
CA SER A 105 -6.01 -7.66 -1.27
C SER A 105 -5.72 -6.49 -2.18
N VAL A 106 -5.33 -6.77 -3.43
CA VAL A 106 -5.03 -5.72 -4.41
C VAL A 106 -5.83 -5.96 -5.67
N GLN A 107 -6.42 -4.88 -6.17
CA GLN A 107 -7.12 -4.85 -7.43
C GLN A 107 -6.58 -3.71 -8.30
N ALA A 108 -6.72 -3.85 -9.61
CA ALA A 108 -6.31 -2.82 -10.56
C ALA A 108 -7.37 -2.61 -11.64
N CYS A 109 -7.38 -1.40 -12.19
CA CYS A 109 -8.12 -1.10 -13.40
C CYS A 109 -7.27 -0.21 -14.31
N ARG A 110 -7.54 -0.28 -15.62
CA ARG A 110 -7.01 0.68 -16.58
C ARG A 110 -8.13 1.59 -17.02
N THR A 111 -7.99 2.89 -16.74
CA THR A 111 -9.01 3.89 -17.04
C THR A 111 -8.33 5.20 -17.46
N SER A 112 -8.96 5.93 -18.38
CA SER A 112 -8.57 7.30 -18.78
C SER A 112 -9.29 8.39 -17.98
N ARG A 113 -10.18 7.99 -17.06
CA ARG A 113 -11.00 8.85 -16.21
C ARG A 113 -10.81 8.48 -14.74
N THR A 114 -11.12 9.40 -13.82
CA THR A 114 -11.15 9.10 -12.39
C THR A 114 -12.05 7.90 -12.11
N PRO A 115 -11.59 6.88 -11.34
CA PRO A 115 -12.42 5.75 -10.96
C PRO A 115 -13.69 6.18 -10.23
N ASP A 116 -14.76 5.45 -10.46
CA ASP A 116 -16.08 5.62 -9.88
C ASP A 116 -16.70 4.26 -9.53
N ASP A 117 -17.90 4.25 -8.94
CA ASP A 117 -18.60 3.02 -8.54
C ASP A 117 -18.93 2.06 -9.70
N ARG A 118 -18.80 2.53 -10.95
CA ARG A 118 -19.00 1.71 -12.17
C ARG A 118 -17.71 1.14 -12.71
N THR A 119 -16.58 1.48 -12.10
CA THR A 119 -15.26 1.04 -12.53
C THR A 119 -15.12 -0.45 -12.26
N ARG A 120 -14.72 -1.18 -13.30
CA ARG A 120 -14.46 -2.62 -13.20
C ARG A 120 -13.02 -2.82 -12.76
N TRP A 121 -12.87 -3.33 -11.56
CA TRP A 121 -11.58 -3.70 -10.98
C TRP A 121 -11.33 -5.19 -11.23
N SER A 122 -10.10 -5.50 -11.63
CA SER A 122 -9.59 -6.86 -11.76
C SER A 122 -8.76 -7.18 -10.52
N GLU A 123 -8.99 -8.34 -9.91
CA GLU A 123 -8.15 -8.82 -8.82
C GLU A 123 -6.74 -9.09 -9.34
N LEU A 124 -5.75 -8.54 -8.62
CA LEU A 124 -4.33 -8.87 -8.81
C LEU A 124 -3.88 -9.83 -7.71
N ILE A 125 -4.21 -9.50 -6.45
CA ILE A 125 -3.86 -10.28 -5.27
C ILE A 125 -5.14 -10.56 -4.49
N ALA A 126 -5.45 -11.84 -4.33
CA ALA A 126 -6.55 -12.30 -3.48
C ALA A 126 -6.30 -11.94 -2.01
N PRO A 127 -7.33 -11.89 -1.15
CA PRO A 127 -7.18 -11.62 0.28
C PRO A 127 -6.10 -12.52 0.92
N THR A 128 -5.00 -11.90 1.31
CA THR A 128 -3.79 -12.54 1.83
C THR A 128 -3.57 -12.14 3.29
N PRO A 129 -3.48 -13.10 4.23
CA PRO A 129 -3.20 -12.82 5.63
C PRO A 129 -1.85 -12.13 5.80
N LEU A 130 -1.79 -11.13 6.68
CA LEU A 130 -0.57 -10.40 7.01
C LEU A 130 -0.26 -10.54 8.50
N ALA A 131 1.01 -10.36 8.83
CA ALA A 131 1.52 -10.17 10.17
C ALA A 131 2.10 -8.75 10.29
N GLY A 132 2.17 -8.27 11.53
CA GLY A 132 2.81 -7.01 11.85
C GLY A 132 4.32 -7.11 11.74
N ASP A 133 4.94 -5.99 11.41
CA ASP A 133 6.39 -5.87 11.30
C ASP A 133 7.04 -6.80 10.26
N GLN A 134 6.41 -6.89 9.09
CA GLN A 134 6.85 -7.76 8.00
C GLN A 134 6.82 -7.04 6.65
N ARG A 135 7.55 -7.62 5.70
CA ARG A 135 7.50 -7.22 4.29
C ARG A 135 7.07 -8.39 3.43
N TYR A 136 6.09 -8.16 2.59
CA TYR A 136 5.51 -9.15 1.69
C TYR A 136 5.78 -8.77 0.24
N TYR A 137 6.25 -9.73 -0.54
CA TYR A 137 6.41 -9.64 -1.98
C TYR A 137 5.44 -10.63 -2.62
N LEU A 138 4.55 -10.13 -3.49
CA LEU A 138 3.43 -10.90 -4.05
C LEU A 138 3.39 -10.69 -5.57
N ASP A 139 3.23 -11.75 -6.35
CA ASP A 139 3.14 -11.72 -7.83
C ASP A 139 2.17 -12.76 -8.43
#